data_AF-A0AAX0WP29-F1
#
_entry.id   AF-A0AAX0WP29-F1
#
_cell.length_a   1.000
_cell.length_b   1.000
_cell.length_c   1.000
_cell.angle_alpha   90.00
_cell.angle_beta   90.00
_cell.angle_gamma   90.00
#
_symmetry.space_group_name_H-M   'P 1'
#
loop_
_entity.id
_entity.type
_entity.pdbx_description
1 polymer ?
#
loop_
_entity_poly.entity_id
_entity_poly.type
_entity_poly.pdbx_seq_one_letter_code
_entity_poly.pdbx_strand_id
1 'polypeptide(L)'
;MKKMVLNFLMLLITSSPSYGQTQNKTTVSGWPNYLAMGTITNGAPQEPTNIRIDSVFTYNGAGGDGDPGKIETPYKIWNMINMAKNIKTNTGHPVNPVLVEYGWQLSGGWNTDSVTHLEDLTKHFFNLMFLSKTLEDNAYSNTGTYGTILLNPDMLGYLGNTNRVETVQSLNIPVGQAVANAYCMMTKKMDYNALNTPNCTYGWDNKPVIARGTPTDLLVWLKSKTDNYTAGQAFSTCINDYVMPLCSAATPNSNVPDFSDNFNGWLQAQNWMAKYFGPHVALGVHENISAAPEGGWWIHQGPTAVQPYVDKVLADLKSFELFTGKYKPDFIYFDRYGADDYSSKFPSLLTNQATFYNDVAWQNFLTMTQKISEGLGQQAGKNYIPAMLWQIPAAHIPTQNEPILEAHEEGSAPVYFFGDPNLQSDLSNIASWINVDIARLPNGYSLCAGKNAIQCLTLNNFNWAHNNSDQLKAAVDAHVFSILWGAGAFATGVWEVPGTTFPDNGWMAKKLGIYYKKPQSF
;
A
#
# COMPACT_ATOMS: atom_id res chain seq x y z
N MET A 1 20.05 61.96 43.24
CA MET A 1 18.82 61.13 43.30
C MET A 1 17.95 61.42 42.09
N LYS A 2 17.86 60.49 41.14
CA LYS A 2 16.68 60.19 40.30
C LYS A 2 16.99 58.89 39.57
N LYS A 3 16.25 57.84 39.91
CA LYS A 3 16.49 56.44 39.52
C LYS A 3 16.21 56.23 38.03
N MET A 4 17.16 55.64 37.32
CA MET A 4 16.97 55.00 36.01
C MET A 4 16.01 53.81 36.18
N VAL A 5 14.95 53.79 35.37
CA VAL A 5 14.09 52.61 35.20
C VAL A 5 14.61 51.85 33.98
N LEU A 6 15.02 50.61 34.24
CA LEU A 6 15.49 49.64 33.26
C LEU A 6 14.26 49.00 32.61
N ASN A 7 14.02 49.23 31.32
CA ASN A 7 13.05 48.45 30.54
C ASN A 7 13.74 47.18 30.02
N PHE A 8 13.40 46.04 30.59
CA PHE A 8 13.83 44.72 30.11
C PHE A 8 12.91 44.32 28.95
N LEU A 9 13.41 44.45 27.71
CA LEU A 9 12.77 43.86 26.54
C LEU A 9 13.21 42.39 26.46
N MET A 10 12.37 41.46 26.93
CA MET A 10 12.56 40.03 26.68
C MET A 10 12.28 39.75 25.20
N LEU A 11 13.34 39.63 24.39
CA LEU A 11 13.27 38.95 23.11
C LEU A 11 13.14 37.45 23.39
N LEU A 12 11.93 36.90 23.24
CA LEU A 12 11.71 35.46 23.11
C LEU A 12 12.21 35.03 21.73
N ILE A 13 13.49 34.66 21.65
CA ILE A 13 14.03 33.90 20.52
C ILE A 13 13.52 32.47 20.69
N THR A 14 12.47 32.11 19.95
CA THR A 14 12.09 30.71 19.78
C THR A 14 13.14 30.05 18.89
N SER A 15 14.17 29.49 19.51
CA SER A 15 15.09 28.58 18.84
C SER A 15 14.34 27.28 18.55
N SER A 16 13.87 27.11 17.32
CA SER A 16 13.45 25.81 16.81
C SER A 16 14.67 24.88 16.86
N PRO A 17 14.60 23.72 17.52
CA PRO A 17 15.69 22.75 17.46
C PRO A 17 15.74 22.17 16.04
N SER A 18 16.64 22.70 15.21
CA SER A 18 17.08 22.04 13.99
C SER A 18 17.95 20.85 14.41
N TYR A 19 17.32 19.70 14.61
CA TYR A 19 18.05 18.43 14.58
C TYR A 19 18.42 18.13 13.13
N GLY A 20 19.71 17.91 12.90
CA GLY A 20 20.32 17.79 11.58
C GLY A 20 19.66 16.72 10.72
N GLN A 21 18.85 17.16 9.77
CA GLN A 21 18.61 16.42 8.53
C GLN A 21 19.86 16.61 7.66
N THR A 22 20.69 15.58 7.54
CA THR A 22 21.48 15.43 6.32
C THR A 22 20.49 15.43 5.16
N GLN A 23 20.47 16.51 4.38
CA GLN A 23 19.61 16.69 3.21
C GLN A 23 20.02 15.72 2.09
N ASN A 24 19.76 14.43 2.27
CA ASN A 24 19.45 13.57 1.13
C ASN A 24 17.98 13.84 0.83
N LYS A 25 17.72 14.59 -0.25
CA LYS A 25 16.37 14.96 -0.68
C LYS A 25 15.66 13.69 -1.17
N THR A 26 14.94 13.02 -0.28
CA THR A 26 14.14 11.83 -0.63
C THR A 26 12.92 12.26 -1.44
N THR A 27 12.51 11.44 -2.41
CA THR A 27 11.36 11.72 -3.27
C THR A 27 10.03 11.65 -2.49
N VAL A 28 9.97 10.77 -1.49
CA VAL A 28 8.84 10.58 -0.55
C VAL A 28 9.40 10.49 0.88
N SER A 29 8.67 11.05 1.86
CA SER A 29 9.08 11.01 3.28
C SER A 29 9.23 9.56 3.77
N GLY A 30 10.32 9.24 4.47
CA GLY A 30 10.55 7.91 5.03
C GLY A 30 11.01 6.84 4.03
N TRP A 31 11.28 7.20 2.78
CA TRP A 31 11.82 6.29 1.75
C TRP A 31 13.27 6.65 1.40
N PRO A 32 14.11 5.69 0.99
CA PRO A 32 15.50 5.96 0.61
C PRO A 32 15.60 6.81 -0.67
N ASN A 33 16.80 7.30 -0.97
CA ASN A 33 17.12 8.07 -2.19
C ASN A 33 17.58 7.15 -3.36
N TYR A 34 17.07 5.93 -3.38
CA TYR A 34 17.27 4.93 -4.42
C TYR A 34 15.98 4.11 -4.57
N LEU A 35 15.84 3.39 -5.67
CA LEU A 35 14.69 2.52 -5.93
C LEU A 35 14.55 1.47 -4.83
N ALA A 36 13.56 1.65 -3.97
CA ALA A 36 13.37 0.81 -2.79
C ALA A 36 12.75 -0.55 -3.14
N MET A 37 13.05 -1.57 -2.35
CA MET A 37 12.43 -2.89 -2.49
C MET A 37 11.67 -3.23 -1.21
N GLY A 38 10.44 -3.72 -1.36
CA GLY A 38 9.60 -4.16 -0.25
C GLY A 38 9.01 -5.55 -0.46
N THR A 39 8.42 -6.14 0.57
CA THR A 39 7.73 -7.43 0.44
C THR A 39 6.50 -7.52 1.32
N ILE A 40 5.54 -8.35 0.91
CA ILE A 40 4.40 -8.72 1.75
C ILE A 40 4.87 -9.54 2.96
N THR A 41 4.17 -9.39 4.08
CA THR A 41 4.39 -10.13 5.33
C THR A 41 3.09 -10.23 6.15
N ASN A 42 3.02 -11.18 7.07
CA ASN A 42 2.00 -11.23 8.12
C ASN A 42 2.56 -10.77 9.49
N GLY A 43 3.85 -10.43 9.55
CA GLY A 43 4.58 -10.19 10.78
C GLY A 43 4.65 -11.44 11.67
N ALA A 44 4.63 -12.62 11.05
CA ALA A 44 4.67 -13.89 11.77
C ALA A 44 6.09 -14.18 12.28
N PRO A 45 6.27 -14.78 13.48
CA PRO A 45 7.59 -15.04 14.04
C PRO A 45 8.52 -15.92 13.20
N GLN A 46 7.96 -16.74 12.31
CA GLN A 46 8.70 -17.66 11.44
C GLN A 46 9.31 -16.96 10.23
N GLU A 47 8.86 -15.76 9.90
CA GLU A 47 9.35 -15.03 8.74
C GLU A 47 10.79 -14.53 8.98
N PRO A 48 11.63 -14.52 7.93
CA PRO A 48 13.02 -14.11 8.06
C PRO A 48 13.14 -12.63 8.40
N THR A 49 14.05 -12.34 9.34
CA THR A 49 14.34 -10.96 9.76
C THR A 49 15.77 -10.54 9.45
N ASN A 50 16.58 -11.43 8.88
CA ASN A 50 17.99 -11.17 8.52
C ASN A 50 18.18 -10.82 7.02
N ILE A 51 17.10 -10.73 6.26
CA ILE A 51 17.11 -10.31 4.85
C ILE A 51 16.97 -8.79 4.81
N ARG A 52 17.93 -8.09 4.18
CA ARG A 52 17.82 -6.65 3.95
C ARG A 52 16.63 -6.38 3.03
N ILE A 53 15.75 -5.49 3.45
CA ILE A 53 14.60 -4.99 2.70
C ILE A 53 14.32 -3.55 3.17
N ASP A 54 13.84 -2.66 2.29
CA ASP A 54 13.57 -1.27 2.65
C ASP A 54 12.17 -1.08 3.26
N SER A 55 11.24 -2.00 2.96
CA SER A 55 9.88 -1.96 3.49
C SER A 55 9.25 -3.34 3.62
N VAL A 56 8.23 -3.43 4.46
CA VAL A 56 7.36 -4.60 4.56
C VAL A 56 5.91 -4.12 4.54
N PHE A 57 5.01 -4.86 3.90
CA PHE A 57 3.60 -4.45 3.80
C PHE A 57 2.60 -5.55 4.15
N THR A 58 1.42 -5.15 4.61
CA THR A 58 0.28 -6.03 4.85
C THR A 58 -1.05 -5.28 4.71
N TYR A 59 -2.15 -6.03 4.66
CA TYR A 59 -3.52 -5.52 4.62
C TYR A 59 -4.07 -5.32 6.02
N ASN A 60 -4.53 -4.11 6.33
CA ASN A 60 -5.13 -3.79 7.61
C ASN A 60 -6.55 -4.39 7.74
N GLY A 61 -7.11 -4.38 8.96
CA GLY A 61 -8.33 -5.12 9.31
C GLY A 61 -8.11 -6.63 9.46
N ALA A 62 -9.05 -7.35 10.08
CA ALA A 62 -8.97 -8.79 10.30
C ALA A 62 -9.02 -9.56 8.96
N GLY A 63 -9.93 -9.17 8.06
CA GLY A 63 -10.10 -9.79 6.73
C GLY A 63 -9.10 -9.32 5.67
N GLY A 64 -8.44 -8.18 5.89
CA GLY A 64 -7.61 -7.54 4.85
C GLY A 64 -8.42 -6.73 3.83
N ASP A 65 -9.72 -6.56 4.05
CA ASP A 65 -10.67 -5.82 3.23
C ASP A 65 -11.14 -4.51 3.89
N GLY A 66 -10.43 -4.06 4.92
CA GLY A 66 -10.76 -2.91 5.78
C GLY A 66 -11.98 -3.10 6.67
N ASP A 67 -12.39 -4.35 6.90
CA ASP A 67 -13.48 -4.75 7.80
C ASP A 67 -14.73 -3.84 7.72
N PRO A 68 -15.43 -3.77 6.57
CA PRO A 68 -16.54 -2.84 6.37
C PRO A 68 -17.55 -2.85 7.52
N GLY A 69 -17.89 -1.66 8.01
CA GLY A 69 -18.84 -1.46 9.11
C GLY A 69 -18.30 -1.80 10.51
N LYS A 70 -16.98 -1.97 10.69
CA LYS A 70 -16.37 -2.29 11.99
C LYS A 70 -15.29 -1.29 12.42
N ILE A 71 -15.11 -1.18 13.73
CA ILE A 71 -13.87 -0.66 14.30
C ILE A 71 -12.83 -1.77 14.15
N GLU A 72 -11.74 -1.46 13.45
CA GLU A 72 -10.70 -2.43 13.19
C GLU A 72 -9.98 -2.85 14.47
N THR A 73 -9.41 -4.05 14.42
CA THR A 73 -8.54 -4.56 15.48
C THR A 73 -7.09 -4.20 15.14
N PRO A 74 -6.45 -3.25 15.84
CA PRO A 74 -5.19 -2.63 15.40
C PRO A 74 -3.94 -3.51 15.58
N TYR A 75 -4.09 -4.83 15.70
CA TYR A 75 -2.97 -5.73 15.98
C TYR A 75 -1.99 -5.82 14.81
N LYS A 76 -2.48 -5.72 13.57
CA LYS A 76 -1.64 -5.78 12.37
C LYS A 76 -0.67 -4.61 12.28
N ILE A 77 -1.11 -3.39 12.61
CA ILE A 77 -0.25 -2.19 12.68
C ILE A 77 1.00 -2.47 13.51
N TRP A 78 0.82 -3.10 14.66
CA TRP A 78 1.91 -3.40 15.58
C TRP A 78 2.76 -4.60 15.19
N ASN A 79 2.16 -5.62 14.57
CA ASN A 79 2.93 -6.72 13.99
C ASN A 79 3.87 -6.19 12.90
N MET A 80 3.40 -5.24 12.08
CA MET A 80 4.22 -4.58 11.07
C MET A 80 5.35 -3.74 11.67
N ILE A 81 5.06 -2.92 12.68
CA ILE A 81 6.10 -2.15 13.38
C ILE A 81 7.15 -3.09 14.01
N ASN A 82 6.72 -4.19 14.62
CA ASN A 82 7.62 -5.18 15.22
C ASN A 82 8.46 -5.91 14.18
N MET A 83 7.87 -6.32 13.05
CA MET A 83 8.59 -6.96 11.95
C MET A 83 9.67 -6.03 11.39
N ALA A 84 9.29 -4.79 11.05
CA ALA A 84 10.21 -3.77 10.56
C ALA A 84 11.33 -3.47 11.58
N LYS A 85 11.01 -3.39 12.88
CA LYS A 85 12.00 -3.23 13.95
C LYS A 85 13.00 -4.38 14.01
N ASN A 86 12.52 -5.62 13.92
CA ASN A 86 13.36 -6.81 14.00
C ASN A 86 14.30 -6.88 12.79
N ILE A 87 13.78 -6.61 11.59
CA ILE A 87 14.62 -6.52 10.37
C ILE A 87 15.66 -5.43 10.50
N LYS A 88 15.27 -4.22 10.95
CA LYS A 88 16.22 -3.12 11.18
C LYS A 88 17.31 -3.51 12.17
N THR A 89 16.95 -4.17 13.26
CA THR A 89 17.91 -4.60 14.30
C THR A 89 18.93 -5.59 13.73
N ASN A 90 18.48 -6.52 12.88
CA ASN A 90 19.33 -7.58 12.35
C ASN A 90 20.13 -7.17 11.10
N THR A 91 19.66 -6.16 10.35
CA THR A 91 20.29 -5.72 9.09
C THR A 91 21.00 -4.37 9.23
N GLY A 92 20.70 -3.59 10.27
CA GLY A 92 21.24 -2.25 10.48
C GLY A 92 20.60 -1.15 9.64
N HIS A 93 19.56 -1.45 8.85
CA HIS A 93 18.94 -0.51 7.91
C HIS A 93 17.52 -0.13 8.34
N PRO A 94 17.08 1.12 8.15
CA PRO A 94 15.67 1.49 8.34
C PRO A 94 14.74 0.64 7.48
N VAL A 95 13.55 0.33 8.00
CA VAL A 95 12.53 -0.44 7.30
C VAL A 95 11.19 0.27 7.42
N ASN A 96 10.53 0.55 6.31
CA ASN A 96 9.25 1.24 6.29
C ASN A 96 8.09 0.24 6.52
N PRO A 97 7.32 0.34 7.62
CA PRO A 97 6.09 -0.43 7.77
C PRO A 97 4.99 0.20 6.90
N VAL A 98 4.49 -0.57 5.95
CA VAL A 98 3.47 -0.15 4.99
C VAL A 98 2.16 -0.86 5.30
N LEU A 99 1.09 -0.11 5.50
CA LEU A 99 -0.25 -0.65 5.80
C LEU A 99 -1.22 -0.29 4.69
N VAL A 100 -1.91 -1.30 4.16
CA VAL A 100 -2.97 -1.12 3.16
C VAL A 100 -4.30 -0.94 3.89
N GLU A 101 -4.98 0.18 3.63
CA GLU A 101 -6.21 0.60 4.31
C GLU A 101 -7.35 0.76 3.30
N TYR A 102 -8.53 0.20 3.62
CA TYR A 102 -9.73 0.38 2.80
C TYR A 102 -10.75 1.27 3.54
N GLY A 103 -10.95 2.47 3.02
CA GLY A 103 -12.12 3.30 3.32
C GLY A 103 -13.35 2.91 2.48
N TRP A 104 -13.14 2.25 1.34
CA TRP A 104 -14.20 1.68 0.51
C TRP A 104 -13.73 0.44 -0.24
N GLN A 105 -14.19 -0.74 0.17
CA GLN A 105 -13.83 -2.00 -0.48
C GLN A 105 -14.69 -2.28 -1.72
N LEU A 106 -14.12 -2.11 -2.92
CA LEU A 106 -14.76 -2.41 -4.20
C LEU A 106 -14.18 -3.63 -4.92
N SER A 107 -13.16 -4.29 -4.37
CA SER A 107 -12.65 -5.56 -4.93
C SER A 107 -13.70 -6.69 -4.89
N GLY A 108 -14.57 -6.67 -3.86
CA GLY A 108 -15.71 -7.57 -3.71
C GLY A 108 -16.92 -7.20 -4.57
N GLY A 109 -16.84 -6.11 -5.34
CA GLY A 109 -17.92 -5.60 -6.19
C GLY A 109 -18.57 -4.32 -5.67
N TRP A 110 -19.52 -3.83 -6.45
CA TRP A 110 -20.21 -2.56 -6.18
C TRP A 110 -21.10 -2.66 -4.93
N ASN A 111 -20.73 -1.91 -3.90
CA ASN A 111 -21.54 -1.67 -2.71
C ASN A 111 -21.27 -0.25 -2.20
N THR A 112 -22.28 0.60 -2.07
CA THR A 112 -22.09 1.99 -1.61
C THR A 112 -22.20 2.17 -0.10
N ASP A 113 -22.68 1.15 0.62
CA ASP A 113 -23.02 1.26 2.04
C ASP A 113 -21.85 1.74 2.90
N SER A 114 -20.63 1.28 2.60
CA SER A 114 -19.39 1.70 3.27
C SER A 114 -19.16 3.21 3.30
N VAL A 115 -19.70 3.94 2.31
CA VAL A 115 -19.55 5.40 2.22
C VAL A 115 -20.87 6.14 2.40
N THR A 116 -22.02 5.57 2.06
CA THR A 116 -23.32 6.27 2.19
C THR A 116 -23.95 6.12 3.56
N HIS A 117 -23.60 5.09 4.34
CA HIS A 117 -24.07 4.95 5.72
C HIS A 117 -23.17 5.71 6.67
N LEU A 118 -23.75 6.66 7.41
CA LEU A 118 -23.03 7.54 8.32
C LEU A 118 -22.21 6.77 9.37
N GLU A 119 -22.75 5.69 9.93
CA GLU A 119 -22.07 4.90 10.95
C GLU A 119 -20.83 4.18 10.37
N ASP A 120 -20.99 3.52 9.22
CA ASP A 120 -19.89 2.80 8.55
C ASP A 120 -18.80 3.78 8.12
N LEU A 121 -19.18 4.90 7.52
CA LEU A 121 -18.25 5.95 7.14
C LEU A 121 -17.50 6.54 8.35
N THR A 122 -18.20 6.74 9.48
CA THR A 122 -17.59 7.20 10.74
C THR A 122 -16.51 6.22 11.22
N LYS A 123 -16.77 4.91 11.14
CA LYS A 123 -15.82 3.87 11.53
C LYS A 123 -14.59 3.86 10.62
N HIS A 124 -14.78 3.92 9.30
CA HIS A 124 -13.66 4.01 8.34
C HIS A 124 -12.79 5.25 8.58
N PHE A 125 -13.40 6.41 8.83
CA PHE A 125 -12.64 7.61 9.18
C PHE A 125 -11.90 7.48 10.51
N PHE A 126 -12.52 6.89 11.53
CA PHE A 126 -11.84 6.62 12.79
C PHE A 126 -10.65 5.68 12.61
N ASN A 127 -10.80 4.58 11.85
CA ASN A 127 -9.74 3.61 11.59
C ASN A 127 -8.54 4.28 10.90
N LEU A 128 -8.76 5.09 9.86
CA LEU A 128 -7.70 5.83 9.18
C LEU A 128 -7.00 6.85 10.09
N MET A 129 -7.75 7.62 10.89
CA MET A 129 -7.19 8.55 11.88
C MET A 129 -6.33 7.81 12.91
N PHE A 130 -6.82 6.67 13.41
CA PHE A 130 -6.16 5.86 14.41
C PHE A 130 -4.88 5.20 13.88
N LEU A 131 -4.94 4.64 12.67
CA LEU A 131 -3.78 4.09 11.96
C LEU A 131 -2.69 5.16 11.79
N SER A 132 -3.06 6.32 11.24
CA SER A 132 -2.14 7.43 10.98
C SER A 132 -1.46 7.90 12.26
N LYS A 133 -2.24 8.10 13.33
CA LYS A 133 -1.70 8.49 14.64
C LYS A 133 -0.80 7.42 15.25
N THR A 134 -1.18 6.15 15.13
CA THR A 134 -0.40 5.03 15.68
C THR A 134 0.96 4.93 15.01
N LEU A 135 1.01 5.06 13.69
CA LEU A 135 2.25 5.11 12.91
C LEU A 135 3.12 6.31 13.30
N GLU A 136 2.53 7.51 13.33
CA GLU A 136 3.21 8.76 13.71
C GLU A 136 3.89 8.65 15.09
N ASP A 137 3.15 8.19 16.09
CA ASP A 137 3.63 8.15 17.48
C ASP A 137 4.65 7.03 17.74
N ASN A 138 4.64 5.94 16.95
CA ASN A 138 5.32 4.70 17.34
C ASN A 138 6.28 4.11 16.30
N ALA A 139 6.13 4.41 15.01
CA ALA A 139 6.92 3.73 13.98
C ALA A 139 8.38 4.24 13.95
N TYR A 140 8.62 5.55 14.07
CA TYR A 140 9.95 6.12 13.82
C TYR A 140 11.02 5.59 14.78
N SER A 141 10.75 5.60 16.08
CA SER A 141 11.69 5.12 17.10
C SER A 141 12.05 3.65 16.93
N ASN A 142 11.10 2.83 16.44
CA ASN A 142 11.29 1.40 16.25
C ASN A 142 11.94 1.07 14.91
N THR A 143 11.56 1.75 13.83
CA THR A 143 11.84 1.33 12.46
C THR A 143 12.75 2.29 11.68
N GLY A 144 13.01 3.48 12.22
CA GLY A 144 13.75 4.55 11.53
C GLY A 144 12.90 5.33 10.51
N THR A 145 11.61 5.01 10.37
CA THR A 145 10.68 5.67 9.46
C THR A 145 9.30 5.83 10.14
N TYR A 146 8.49 6.79 9.69
CA TYR A 146 7.14 6.98 10.23
C TYR A 146 6.10 6.01 9.66
N GLY A 147 6.46 5.20 8.65
CA GLY A 147 5.53 4.30 7.97
C GLY A 147 4.83 4.94 6.77
N THR A 148 4.07 4.10 6.07
CA THR A 148 3.33 4.46 4.85
C THR A 148 1.94 3.84 4.89
N ILE A 149 0.94 4.58 4.41
CA ILE A 149 -0.43 4.09 4.21
C ILE A 149 -0.70 4.01 2.70
N LEU A 150 -1.17 2.85 2.25
CA LEU A 150 -1.67 2.63 0.89
C LEU A 150 -3.20 2.61 0.95
N LEU A 151 -3.83 3.68 0.48
CA LEU A 151 -5.23 3.94 0.72
C LEU A 151 -6.11 3.56 -0.48
N ASN A 152 -7.23 2.89 -0.17
CA ASN A 152 -8.31 2.53 -1.10
C ASN A 152 -7.81 1.78 -2.36
N PRO A 153 -7.07 0.66 -2.20
CA PRO A 153 -6.76 -0.18 -3.34
C PRO A 153 -8.05 -0.68 -4.02
N ASP A 154 -7.92 -1.01 -5.30
CA ASP A 154 -8.97 -1.31 -6.28
C ASP A 154 -10.10 -0.29 -6.49
N MET A 155 -10.29 0.69 -5.62
CA MET A 155 -11.46 1.57 -5.71
C MET A 155 -11.47 2.37 -7.02
N LEU A 156 -10.44 3.17 -7.31
CA LEU A 156 -10.41 4.01 -8.52
C LEU A 156 -10.47 3.15 -9.79
N GLY A 157 -9.69 2.07 -9.82
CA GLY A 157 -9.67 1.12 -10.93
C GLY A 157 -11.04 0.47 -11.17
N TYR A 158 -11.75 0.06 -10.11
CA TYR A 158 -13.09 -0.50 -10.24
C TYR A 158 -14.08 0.51 -10.82
N LEU A 159 -14.04 1.77 -10.35
CA LEU A 159 -14.93 2.82 -10.83
C LEU A 159 -14.74 3.09 -12.32
N GLY A 160 -13.49 3.17 -12.77
CA GLY A 160 -13.15 3.36 -14.18
C GLY A 160 -13.54 2.15 -15.04
N ASN A 161 -13.18 0.93 -14.61
CA ASN A 161 -13.51 -0.32 -15.31
C ASN A 161 -15.02 -0.50 -15.53
N THR A 162 -15.82 -0.12 -14.54
CA THR A 162 -17.27 -0.32 -14.54
C THR A 162 -18.08 0.89 -15.00
N ASN A 163 -17.43 1.93 -15.56
CA ASN A 163 -18.07 3.16 -16.02
C ASN A 163 -18.91 3.86 -14.94
N ARG A 164 -18.41 3.92 -13.70
CA ARG A 164 -19.16 4.45 -12.54
C ARG A 164 -18.76 5.85 -12.10
N VAL A 165 -17.92 6.55 -12.86
CA VAL A 165 -17.45 7.91 -12.54
C VAL A 165 -18.62 8.88 -12.28
N GLU A 166 -19.61 8.92 -13.18
CA GLU A 166 -20.79 9.78 -13.00
C GLU A 166 -21.67 9.30 -11.83
N THR A 167 -21.77 7.98 -11.63
CA THR A 167 -22.54 7.40 -10.52
C THR A 167 -21.97 7.85 -9.18
N VAL A 168 -20.66 7.75 -8.97
CA VAL A 168 -20.05 8.16 -7.69
C VAL A 168 -20.15 9.66 -7.45
N GLN A 169 -20.05 10.48 -8.50
CA GLN A 169 -20.20 11.92 -8.38
C GLN A 169 -21.60 12.35 -7.95
N SER A 170 -22.61 11.51 -8.20
CA SER A 170 -24.00 11.74 -7.78
C SER A 170 -24.31 11.23 -6.36
N LEU A 171 -23.40 10.49 -5.72
CA LEU A 171 -23.65 9.94 -4.38
C LEU A 171 -23.67 11.05 -3.32
N ASN A 172 -24.68 11.00 -2.46
CA ASN A 172 -24.71 11.75 -1.22
C ASN A 172 -23.95 10.98 -0.14
N ILE A 173 -22.75 11.44 0.18
CA ILE A 173 -21.86 10.81 1.18
C ILE A 173 -21.82 11.75 2.39
N PRO A 174 -22.24 11.33 3.60
CA PRO A 174 -22.38 12.23 4.76
C PRO A 174 -21.03 12.55 5.43
N VAL A 175 -20.10 13.13 4.66
CA VAL A 175 -18.70 13.40 5.03
C VAL A 175 -18.62 14.30 6.26
N GLY A 176 -19.30 15.45 6.25
CA GLY A 176 -19.14 16.46 7.31
C GLY A 176 -19.47 15.90 8.69
N GLN A 177 -20.61 15.20 8.81
CA GLN A 177 -21.03 14.58 10.06
C GLN A 177 -20.12 13.39 10.44
N ALA A 178 -19.72 12.55 9.48
CA ALA A 178 -18.84 11.41 9.75
C ALA A 178 -17.48 11.86 10.28
N VAL A 179 -16.87 12.89 9.70
CA VAL A 179 -15.58 13.43 10.17
C VAL A 179 -15.72 14.01 11.58
N ALA A 180 -16.80 14.76 11.86
CA ALA A 180 -17.05 15.29 13.20
C ALA A 180 -17.17 14.18 14.25
N ASN A 181 -17.91 13.12 13.94
CA ASN A 181 -18.08 11.96 14.81
C ASN A 181 -16.74 11.23 15.04
N ALA A 182 -16.00 10.93 13.97
CA ALA A 182 -14.72 10.24 14.06
C ALA A 182 -13.66 11.05 14.82
N TYR A 183 -13.61 12.37 14.60
CA TYR A 183 -12.72 13.26 15.34
C TYR A 183 -13.08 13.33 16.84
N CYS A 184 -14.38 13.36 17.16
CA CYS A 184 -14.84 13.23 18.55
C CYS A 184 -14.32 11.92 19.14
N MET A 185 -14.48 10.78 18.44
CA MET A 185 -14.01 9.49 18.93
C MET A 185 -12.50 9.50 19.22
N MET A 186 -11.68 10.02 18.30
CA MET A 186 -10.22 10.13 18.46
C MET A 186 -9.79 10.96 19.68
N THR A 187 -10.59 11.96 20.07
CA THR A 187 -10.23 12.92 21.12
C THR A 187 -10.98 12.71 22.43
N LYS A 188 -11.99 11.83 22.45
CA LYS A 188 -12.83 11.55 23.61
C LYS A 188 -12.01 10.92 24.71
N LYS A 189 -11.94 11.59 25.87
CA LYS A 189 -11.37 11.01 27.08
C LYS A 189 -12.42 10.21 27.83
N MET A 190 -12.05 9.00 28.20
CA MET A 190 -12.87 8.04 28.94
C MET A 190 -12.18 7.61 30.24
N ASP A 191 -12.97 7.21 31.23
CA ASP A 191 -12.50 6.49 32.43
C ASP A 191 -13.04 5.06 32.36
N TYR A 192 -12.23 4.16 31.79
CA TYR A 192 -12.54 2.74 31.64
C TYR A 192 -12.34 2.05 32.98
N ASN A 193 -13.41 1.45 33.51
CA ASN A 193 -13.40 0.65 34.73
C ASN A 193 -14.69 -0.19 34.81
N ALA A 194 -14.77 -1.11 35.76
CA ALA A 194 -15.91 -2.01 35.90
C ALA A 194 -17.26 -1.30 36.17
N LEU A 195 -17.26 -0.06 36.65
CA LEU A 195 -18.49 0.71 36.89
C LEU A 195 -18.97 1.42 35.62
N ASN A 196 -18.06 2.08 34.90
CA ASN A 196 -18.40 2.89 33.73
C ASN A 196 -18.48 2.08 32.43
N THR A 197 -17.67 1.03 32.33
CA THR A 197 -17.50 0.22 31.12
C THR A 197 -17.46 -1.27 31.45
N PRO A 198 -18.56 -1.84 31.99
CA PRO A 198 -18.57 -3.21 32.54
C PRO A 198 -18.26 -4.31 31.52
N ASN A 199 -18.54 -4.09 30.23
CA ASN A 199 -18.27 -5.04 29.16
C ASN A 199 -16.94 -4.78 28.44
N CYS A 200 -16.21 -3.71 28.81
CA CYS A 200 -14.87 -3.44 28.30
C CYS A 200 -13.87 -4.30 29.08
N THR A 201 -13.64 -5.51 28.59
CA THR A 201 -12.76 -6.52 29.19
C THR A 201 -11.68 -6.98 28.21
N TYR A 202 -10.66 -7.68 28.73
CA TYR A 202 -9.60 -8.28 27.91
C TYR A 202 -9.21 -9.67 28.44
N GLY A 203 -8.66 -10.49 27.57
CA GLY A 203 -8.21 -11.84 27.89
C GLY A 203 -9.35 -12.85 28.03
N TRP A 204 -8.99 -14.13 28.05
CA TRP A 204 -9.94 -15.25 28.16
C TRP A 204 -10.67 -15.30 29.51
N ASP A 205 -10.11 -14.65 30.54
CA ASP A 205 -10.70 -14.53 31.87
C ASP A 205 -11.50 -13.23 32.08
N ASN A 206 -11.76 -12.47 31.00
CA ASN A 206 -12.58 -11.25 31.00
C ASN A 206 -12.16 -10.23 32.07
N LYS A 207 -10.86 -9.97 32.20
CA LYS A 207 -10.37 -8.95 33.14
C LYS A 207 -10.90 -7.58 32.75
N PRO A 208 -11.36 -6.75 33.70
CA PRO A 208 -11.83 -5.41 33.39
C PRO A 208 -10.67 -4.53 32.90
N VAL A 209 -10.95 -3.69 31.90
CA VAL A 209 -10.04 -2.63 31.48
C VAL A 209 -10.05 -1.52 32.52
N ILE A 210 -8.85 -1.07 32.93
CA ILE A 210 -8.67 0.01 33.91
C ILE A 210 -7.72 1.05 33.31
N ALA A 211 -8.26 1.96 32.51
CA ALA A 211 -7.50 2.94 31.76
C ALA A 211 -8.21 4.30 31.77
N ARG A 212 -7.43 5.39 31.63
CA ARG A 212 -7.96 6.74 31.50
C ARG A 212 -7.29 7.44 30.33
N GLY A 213 -8.08 8.06 29.48
CA GLY A 213 -7.56 8.81 28.34
C GLY A 213 -8.35 8.59 27.06
N THR A 214 -7.67 8.88 25.95
CA THR A 214 -8.17 8.76 24.58
C THR A 214 -8.06 7.31 24.08
N PRO A 215 -8.60 6.98 22.88
CA PRO A 215 -8.37 5.68 22.26
C PRO A 215 -6.89 5.28 22.17
N THR A 216 -5.98 6.22 21.89
CA THR A 216 -4.54 5.94 21.86
C THR A 216 -4.03 5.48 23.22
N ASP A 217 -4.45 6.15 24.30
CA ASP A 217 -4.07 5.78 25.68
C ASP A 217 -4.61 4.39 26.08
N LEU A 218 -5.85 4.09 25.66
CA LEU A 218 -6.47 2.78 25.86
C LEU A 218 -5.64 1.67 25.21
N LEU A 219 -5.27 1.81 23.93
CA LEU A 219 -4.51 0.76 23.25
C LEU A 219 -3.12 0.56 23.87
N VAL A 220 -2.42 1.64 24.22
CA VAL A 220 -1.12 1.57 24.91
C VAL A 220 -1.28 0.82 26.24
N TRP A 221 -2.33 1.10 27.00
CA TRP A 221 -2.61 0.37 28.24
C TRP A 221 -2.88 -1.11 27.98
N LEU A 222 -3.76 -1.46 27.04
CA LEU A 222 -4.11 -2.85 26.71
C LEU A 222 -2.88 -3.67 26.32
N LYS A 223 -2.02 -3.09 25.47
CA LYS A 223 -0.76 -3.70 25.06
C LYS A 223 0.23 -3.93 26.20
N SER A 224 0.15 -3.15 27.27
CA SER A 224 0.96 -3.39 28.47
C SER A 224 0.49 -4.60 29.30
N LYS A 225 -0.70 -5.15 28.99
CA LYS A 225 -1.34 -6.23 29.75
C LYS A 225 -1.46 -7.54 28.99
N THR A 226 -1.43 -7.51 27.66
CA THR A 226 -1.68 -8.69 26.82
C THR A 226 -1.01 -8.55 25.46
N ASP A 227 -1.08 -9.60 24.63
CA ASP A 227 -0.51 -9.61 23.29
C ASP A 227 -1.27 -8.68 22.32
N ASN A 228 -0.67 -8.39 21.16
CA ASN A 228 -1.24 -7.46 20.18
C ASN A 228 -2.65 -7.85 19.74
N TYR A 229 -2.93 -9.14 19.54
CA TYR A 229 -4.22 -9.61 19.03
C TYR A 229 -5.32 -9.44 20.09
N THR A 230 -5.09 -9.94 21.30
CA THR A 230 -6.05 -9.80 22.42
C THR A 230 -6.28 -8.32 22.76
N ALA A 231 -5.22 -7.49 22.73
CA ALA A 231 -5.34 -6.05 22.93
C ALA A 231 -6.20 -5.40 21.84
N GLY A 232 -6.04 -5.81 20.58
CA GLY A 232 -6.81 -5.29 19.46
C GLY A 232 -8.30 -5.61 19.55
N GLN A 233 -8.65 -6.84 19.95
CA GLN A 233 -10.06 -7.27 20.15
C GLN A 233 -10.74 -6.51 21.29
N ALA A 234 -10.06 -6.36 22.42
CA ALA A 234 -10.56 -5.57 23.54
C ALA A 234 -10.73 -4.10 23.12
N PHE A 235 -9.75 -3.54 22.41
CA PHE A 235 -9.81 -2.17 21.92
C PHE A 235 -11.05 -1.92 21.04
N SER A 236 -11.26 -2.71 19.99
CA SER A 236 -12.39 -2.50 19.06
C SER A 236 -13.73 -2.57 19.79
N THR A 237 -13.89 -3.53 20.70
CA THR A 237 -15.09 -3.67 21.55
C THR A 237 -15.32 -2.44 22.42
N CYS A 238 -14.29 -2.01 23.16
CA CYS A 238 -14.40 -0.86 24.05
C CYS A 238 -14.70 0.45 23.31
N ILE A 239 -14.12 0.65 22.12
CA ILE A 239 -14.39 1.83 21.30
C ILE A 239 -15.82 1.81 20.75
N ASN A 240 -16.23 0.68 20.17
CA ASN A 240 -17.55 0.52 19.58
C ASN A 240 -18.67 0.71 20.62
N ASP A 241 -18.52 0.12 21.80
CA ASP A 241 -19.61 0.08 22.79
C ASP A 241 -19.69 1.34 23.65
N TYR A 242 -18.57 2.05 23.85
CA TYR A 242 -18.51 3.14 24.83
C TYR A 242 -18.08 4.49 24.26
N VAL A 243 -17.25 4.52 23.22
CA VAL A 243 -16.77 5.79 22.65
C VAL A 243 -17.71 6.25 21.53
N MET A 244 -18.02 5.37 20.59
CA MET A 244 -18.85 5.68 19.43
C MET A 244 -20.22 6.25 19.81
N PRO A 245 -21.00 5.69 20.76
CA PRO A 245 -22.31 6.23 21.11
C PRO A 245 -22.26 7.64 21.71
N LEU A 246 -21.15 8.00 22.35
CA LEU A 246 -20.95 9.34 22.93
C LEU A 246 -20.56 10.39 21.89
N CYS A 247 -20.31 9.97 20.65
CA CYS A 247 -19.83 10.81 19.55
C CYS A 247 -20.72 10.73 18.30
N SER A 248 -21.85 10.01 18.33
CA SER A 248 -22.71 9.76 17.16
C SER A 248 -23.41 11.00 16.59
N ALA A 249 -23.50 12.08 17.37
CA ALA A 249 -24.04 13.38 16.97
C ALA A 249 -23.08 14.51 17.37
N ALA A 250 -21.78 14.33 17.13
CA ALA A 250 -20.79 15.34 17.46
C ALA A 250 -20.99 16.60 16.61
N THR A 251 -20.85 17.77 17.23
CA THR A 251 -20.83 19.04 16.50
C THR A 251 -19.46 19.23 15.83
N PRO A 252 -19.40 19.80 14.61
CA PRO A 252 -18.14 20.10 13.95
C PRO A 252 -17.17 20.87 14.85
N ASN A 253 -15.93 20.40 14.92
CA ASN A 253 -14.86 21.02 15.70
C ASN A 253 -14.14 22.08 14.86
N SER A 254 -13.69 23.19 15.47
CA SER A 254 -12.95 24.24 14.74
C SER A 254 -11.64 23.78 14.10
N ASN A 255 -11.07 22.67 14.56
CA ASN A 255 -9.87 22.06 13.98
C ASN A 255 -10.17 21.15 12.78
N VAL A 256 -11.44 20.85 12.51
CA VAL A 256 -11.91 20.04 11.40
C VAL A 256 -12.31 20.99 10.26
N PRO A 257 -11.70 20.89 9.07
CA PRO A 257 -12.14 21.62 7.90
C PRO A 257 -13.58 21.24 7.51
N ASP A 258 -14.27 22.17 6.86
CA ASP A 258 -15.56 21.85 6.23
C ASP A 258 -15.32 21.06 4.93
N PHE A 259 -16.09 19.99 4.75
CA PHE A 259 -16.02 19.10 3.60
C PHE A 259 -17.42 18.93 3.00
N SER A 260 -17.50 18.91 1.67
CA SER A 260 -18.77 18.66 0.99
C SER A 260 -19.23 17.22 1.15
N ASP A 261 -20.54 17.02 1.29
CA ASP A 261 -21.17 15.71 1.41
C ASP A 261 -21.29 14.98 0.05
N ASN A 262 -20.15 14.71 -0.57
CA ASN A 262 -20.02 14.06 -1.87
C ASN A 262 -18.69 13.28 -2.00
N PHE A 263 -18.48 12.63 -3.14
CA PHE A 263 -17.28 11.82 -3.39
C PHE A 263 -15.97 12.60 -3.31
N ASN A 264 -15.90 13.82 -3.86
CA ASN A 264 -14.69 14.63 -3.79
C ASN A 264 -14.40 15.08 -2.35
N GLY A 265 -15.43 15.46 -1.60
CA GLY A 265 -15.30 15.80 -0.18
C GLY A 265 -14.81 14.61 0.66
N TRP A 266 -15.25 13.40 0.34
CA TRP A 266 -14.80 12.16 0.97
C TRP A 266 -13.31 11.87 0.71
N LEU A 267 -12.84 12.05 -0.53
CA LEU A 267 -11.41 11.94 -0.86
C LEU A 267 -10.58 13.00 -0.13
N GLN A 268 -11.04 14.26 -0.13
CA GLN A 268 -10.37 15.35 0.56
C GLN A 268 -10.30 15.14 2.08
N ALA A 269 -11.37 14.61 2.69
CA ALA A 269 -11.42 14.29 4.10
C ALA A 269 -10.38 13.21 4.48
N GLN A 270 -10.28 12.12 3.71
CA GLN A 270 -9.30 11.06 3.95
C GLN A 270 -7.86 11.58 3.88
N ASN A 271 -7.54 12.35 2.84
CA ASN A 271 -6.21 12.95 2.68
C ASN A 271 -5.89 13.89 3.85
N TRP A 272 -6.85 14.73 4.26
CA TRP A 272 -6.67 15.62 5.41
C TRP A 272 -6.43 14.84 6.69
N MET A 273 -7.29 13.86 7.02
CA MET A 273 -7.22 13.19 8.32
C MET A 273 -5.95 12.35 8.45
N ALA A 274 -5.52 11.67 7.39
CA ALA A 274 -4.26 10.94 7.39
C ALA A 274 -3.08 11.87 7.68
N LYS A 275 -3.04 13.05 7.05
CA LYS A 275 -1.98 14.05 7.26
C LYS A 275 -2.09 14.85 8.56
N TYR A 276 -3.29 15.04 9.08
CA TYR A 276 -3.50 15.73 10.35
C TYR A 276 -3.04 14.87 11.53
N PHE A 277 -3.35 13.57 11.48
CA PHE A 277 -2.97 12.63 12.53
C PHE A 277 -1.59 11.98 12.33
N GLY A 278 -1.10 11.92 11.10
CA GLY A 278 0.23 11.43 10.73
C GLY A 278 0.96 12.37 9.77
N PRO A 279 1.41 13.55 10.21
CA PRO A 279 2.07 14.54 9.35
C PRO A 279 3.33 14.03 8.65
N HIS A 280 4.03 13.04 9.23
CA HIS A 280 5.24 12.47 8.63
C HIS A 280 5.01 11.10 7.95
N VAL A 281 3.83 10.52 8.15
CA VAL A 281 3.41 9.26 7.51
C VAL A 281 3.17 9.52 6.02
N ALA A 282 3.77 8.69 5.16
CA ALA A 282 3.55 8.79 3.72
C ALA A 282 2.16 8.22 3.36
N LEU A 283 1.46 8.85 2.41
CA LEU A 283 0.13 8.45 1.97
C LEU A 283 0.12 8.27 0.45
N GLY A 284 -0.20 7.06 0.02
CA GLY A 284 -0.41 6.70 -1.38
C GLY A 284 -1.88 6.41 -1.68
N VAL A 285 -2.27 6.61 -2.94
CA VAL A 285 -3.58 6.22 -3.47
C VAL A 285 -3.40 5.31 -4.68
N HIS A 286 -4.29 4.34 -4.84
CA HIS A 286 -4.14 3.29 -5.83
C HIS A 286 -4.78 3.62 -7.18
N GLU A 287 -4.12 3.20 -8.24
CA GLU A 287 -4.78 2.94 -9.52
C GLU A 287 -4.29 1.60 -10.09
N ASN A 288 -5.08 0.89 -10.87
CA ASN A 288 -4.65 -0.39 -11.46
C ASN A 288 -4.82 -0.43 -12.98
N ILE A 289 -4.13 -1.35 -13.65
CA ILE A 289 -4.17 -1.50 -15.12
C ILE A 289 -5.58 -1.70 -15.69
N SER A 290 -6.57 -2.02 -14.86
CA SER A 290 -7.94 -2.27 -15.28
C SER A 290 -8.87 -1.08 -15.13
N ALA A 291 -8.34 0.10 -14.79
CA ALA A 291 -9.08 1.35 -14.62
C ALA A 291 -9.82 1.90 -15.84
N ALA A 292 -9.76 1.22 -16.99
CA ALA A 292 -10.53 1.58 -18.16
C ALA A 292 -11.53 0.46 -18.50
N PRO A 293 -12.68 0.79 -19.12
CA PRO A 293 -13.54 -0.21 -19.74
C PRO A 293 -12.68 -1.08 -20.67
N GLU A 294 -12.87 -2.40 -20.65
CA GLU A 294 -12.04 -3.45 -21.27
C GLU A 294 -10.97 -4.09 -20.35
N GLY A 295 -10.77 -3.54 -19.14
CA GLY A 295 -9.86 -4.09 -18.14
C GLY A 295 -8.39 -4.09 -18.57
N GLY A 296 -7.55 -4.87 -17.90
CA GLY A 296 -6.09 -4.83 -18.08
C GLY A 296 -5.52 -5.41 -19.37
N TRP A 297 -6.36 -5.91 -20.29
CA TRP A 297 -5.89 -6.60 -21.51
C TRP A 297 -5.15 -5.68 -22.50
N TRP A 298 -5.38 -4.36 -22.43
CA TRP A 298 -4.69 -3.39 -23.28
C TRP A 298 -3.16 -3.48 -23.14
N ILE A 299 -2.65 -3.94 -21.99
CA ILE A 299 -1.21 -4.05 -21.73
C ILE A 299 -0.48 -4.94 -22.75
N HIS A 300 -1.21 -5.90 -23.34
CA HIS A 300 -0.68 -6.86 -24.33
C HIS A 300 -0.82 -6.36 -25.78
N GLN A 301 -1.52 -5.25 -26.01
CA GLN A 301 -1.84 -4.76 -27.35
C GLN A 301 -0.73 -3.91 -27.98
N GLY A 302 0.41 -3.74 -27.28
CA GLY A 302 1.55 -2.97 -27.74
C GLY A 302 1.50 -1.47 -27.36
N PRO A 303 2.54 -0.70 -27.71
CA PRO A 303 2.75 0.64 -27.16
C PRO A 303 1.68 1.66 -27.55
N THR A 304 0.97 1.45 -28.66
CA THR A 304 -0.12 2.34 -29.11
C THR A 304 -1.34 2.28 -28.21
N ALA A 305 -1.52 1.21 -27.41
CA ALA A 305 -2.64 1.06 -26.49
C ALA A 305 -2.43 1.82 -25.16
N VAL A 306 -1.19 2.24 -24.86
CA VAL A 306 -0.87 2.94 -23.60
C VAL A 306 -1.56 4.30 -23.52
N GLN A 307 -1.48 5.12 -24.58
CA GLN A 307 -1.98 6.51 -24.52
C GLN A 307 -3.50 6.61 -24.30
N PRO A 308 -4.36 5.84 -25.01
CA PRO A 308 -5.80 5.87 -24.76
C PRO A 308 -6.18 5.51 -23.32
N TYR A 309 -5.52 4.51 -22.73
CA TYR A 309 -5.72 4.14 -21.33
C TYR A 309 -5.31 5.28 -20.38
N VAL A 310 -4.11 5.83 -20.58
CA VAL A 310 -3.59 6.97 -19.78
C VAL A 310 -4.54 8.18 -19.85
N ASP A 311 -5.01 8.54 -21.04
CA ASP A 311 -5.90 9.69 -21.24
C ASP A 311 -7.21 9.51 -20.47
N LYS A 312 -7.78 8.30 -20.50
CA LYS A 312 -9.00 7.96 -19.76
C LYS A 312 -8.79 8.08 -18.25
N VAL A 313 -7.73 7.46 -17.72
CA VAL A 313 -7.43 7.49 -16.29
C VAL A 313 -7.16 8.91 -15.81
N LEU A 314 -6.35 9.68 -16.53
CA LEU A 314 -6.06 11.07 -16.16
C LEU A 314 -7.30 11.96 -16.17
N ALA A 315 -8.26 11.71 -17.06
CA ALA A 315 -9.54 12.43 -17.08
C ALA A 315 -10.39 12.11 -15.83
N ASP A 316 -10.47 10.84 -15.45
CA ASP A 316 -11.20 10.40 -14.25
C ASP A 316 -10.59 10.99 -12.98
N LEU A 317 -9.27 10.82 -12.80
CA LEU A 317 -8.53 11.33 -11.63
C LEU A 317 -8.60 12.85 -11.50
N LYS A 318 -8.63 13.57 -12.63
CA LYS A 318 -8.85 15.03 -12.65
C LYS A 318 -10.24 15.39 -12.14
N SER A 319 -11.26 14.64 -12.52
CA SER A 319 -12.65 14.88 -12.10
C SER A 319 -12.85 14.67 -10.59
N PHE A 320 -12.04 13.80 -9.99
CA PHE A 320 -12.03 13.51 -8.56
C PHE A 320 -11.21 14.50 -7.72
N GLU A 321 -10.54 15.46 -8.38
CA GLU A 321 -9.69 16.47 -7.76
C GLU A 321 -8.58 15.88 -6.85
N LEU A 322 -8.14 14.64 -7.13
CA LEU A 322 -7.32 13.84 -6.23
C LEU A 322 -5.96 14.50 -5.91
N PHE A 323 -5.31 15.08 -6.93
CA PHE A 323 -4.03 15.79 -6.80
C PHE A 323 -4.14 17.30 -7.06
N THR A 324 -5.33 17.80 -7.39
CA THR A 324 -5.59 19.23 -7.63
C THR A 324 -6.26 19.89 -6.43
N GLY A 325 -6.98 19.14 -5.60
CA GLY A 325 -7.64 19.61 -4.39
C GLY A 325 -6.68 20.09 -3.29
N LYS A 326 -7.22 20.61 -2.19
CA LYS A 326 -6.42 21.20 -1.11
C LYS A 326 -5.56 20.16 -0.37
N TYR A 327 -6.14 19.00 -0.09
CA TYR A 327 -5.49 17.88 0.60
C TYR A 327 -5.17 16.79 -0.41
N LYS A 328 -3.89 16.41 -0.48
CA LYS A 328 -3.34 15.58 -1.54
C LYS A 328 -2.57 14.40 -0.94
N PRO A 329 -2.59 13.22 -1.57
CA PRO A 329 -1.65 12.16 -1.25
C PRO A 329 -0.24 12.54 -1.72
N ASP A 330 0.78 11.84 -1.22
CA ASP A 330 2.18 12.09 -1.55
C ASP A 330 2.59 11.42 -2.87
N PHE A 331 1.97 10.28 -3.19
CA PHE A 331 2.30 9.47 -4.35
C PHE A 331 1.09 8.69 -4.87
N ILE A 332 1.21 8.14 -6.07
CA ILE A 332 0.27 7.17 -6.66
C ILE A 332 0.95 5.80 -6.71
N TYR A 333 0.20 4.72 -6.58
CA TYR A 333 0.75 3.38 -6.73
C TYR A 333 -0.07 2.53 -7.68
N PHE A 334 0.59 1.58 -8.33
CA PHE A 334 0.02 0.73 -9.37
C PHE A 334 0.28 -0.74 -9.13
N ASP A 335 -0.75 -1.56 -9.26
CA ASP A 335 -0.62 -3.01 -9.46
C ASP A 335 -0.84 -3.41 -10.92
N ARG A 336 -0.57 -4.69 -11.19
CA ARG A 336 -0.81 -5.34 -12.49
C ARG A 336 -1.58 -6.65 -12.36
N TYR A 337 -2.48 -6.72 -11.38
CA TYR A 337 -3.00 -7.94 -10.75
C TYR A 337 -1.90 -8.70 -10.00
N GLY A 338 -2.02 -8.79 -8.67
CA GLY A 338 -1.06 -9.42 -7.77
C GLY A 338 -0.98 -10.94 -7.86
N ALA A 339 -0.91 -11.51 -9.06
CA ALA A 339 -0.71 -12.94 -9.27
C ALA A 339 0.61 -13.18 -9.98
N ASP A 340 1.22 -14.33 -9.71
CA ASP A 340 2.32 -14.83 -10.54
C ASP A 340 1.85 -14.95 -12.02
N ASP A 341 2.77 -14.84 -12.98
CA ASP A 341 2.40 -14.85 -14.40
C ASP A 341 1.74 -16.19 -14.78
N TYR A 342 2.21 -17.27 -14.14
CA TYR A 342 1.55 -18.57 -14.11
C TYR A 342 1.62 -19.19 -12.72
N SER A 343 0.50 -19.81 -12.32
CA SER A 343 0.38 -20.62 -11.11
C SER A 343 -0.37 -21.90 -11.44
N SER A 344 0.22 -23.06 -11.18
CA SER A 344 -0.46 -24.34 -11.39
C SER A 344 -1.65 -24.55 -10.46
N LYS A 345 -1.68 -23.84 -9.31
CA LYS A 345 -2.83 -23.83 -8.38
C LYS A 345 -3.98 -22.98 -8.88
N PHE A 346 -3.70 -21.98 -9.70
CA PHE A 346 -4.67 -20.99 -10.18
C PHE A 346 -4.58 -20.73 -11.70
N PRO A 347 -4.69 -21.76 -12.56
CA PRO A 347 -4.48 -21.62 -14.00
C PRO A 347 -5.52 -20.72 -14.68
N SER A 348 -6.69 -20.53 -14.07
CA SER A 348 -7.74 -19.64 -14.58
C SER A 348 -7.38 -18.17 -14.51
N LEU A 349 -6.41 -17.77 -13.66
CA LEU A 349 -5.93 -16.39 -13.60
C LEU A 349 -5.29 -16.01 -14.92
N LEU A 350 -4.44 -16.87 -15.48
CA LEU A 350 -3.82 -16.62 -16.79
C LEU A 350 -4.84 -16.47 -17.92
N THR A 351 -5.97 -17.19 -17.87
CA THR A 351 -7.00 -17.09 -18.92
C THR A 351 -7.95 -15.91 -18.74
N ASN A 352 -8.20 -15.48 -17.49
CA ASN A 352 -9.24 -14.51 -17.17
C ASN A 352 -8.68 -13.14 -16.76
N GLN A 353 -7.40 -13.10 -16.40
CA GLN A 353 -6.67 -11.93 -15.97
C GLN A 353 -5.41 -11.85 -16.83
N ALA A 354 -5.02 -10.65 -17.22
CA ALA A 354 -3.95 -10.42 -18.18
C ALA A 354 -2.55 -10.68 -17.60
N THR A 355 -2.34 -11.72 -16.78
CA THR A 355 -1.20 -11.90 -15.87
C THR A 355 0.09 -12.35 -16.53
N PHE A 356 0.14 -12.79 -17.79
CA PHE A 356 1.42 -13.20 -18.38
C PHE A 356 2.12 -12.07 -19.13
N TYR A 357 3.20 -11.52 -18.56
CA TYR A 357 3.89 -10.37 -19.16
C TYR A 357 5.16 -10.80 -19.90
N ASN A 358 5.31 -10.34 -21.14
CA ASN A 358 6.60 -10.30 -21.81
C ASN A 358 7.27 -8.93 -21.63
N ASP A 359 8.41 -8.73 -22.28
CA ASP A 359 9.19 -7.49 -22.22
C ASP A 359 8.38 -6.25 -22.68
N VAL A 360 7.55 -6.39 -23.71
CA VAL A 360 6.70 -5.29 -24.21
C VAL A 360 5.58 -4.96 -23.23
N ALA A 361 4.94 -5.95 -22.61
CA ALA A 361 3.94 -5.70 -21.58
C ALA A 361 4.54 -4.93 -20.38
N TRP A 362 5.75 -5.28 -19.96
CA TRP A 362 6.48 -4.53 -18.93
C TRP A 362 6.84 -3.10 -19.36
N GLN A 363 7.30 -2.93 -20.60
CA GLN A 363 7.55 -1.59 -21.15
C GLN A 363 6.28 -0.75 -21.19
N ASN A 364 5.14 -1.33 -21.56
CA ASN A 364 3.85 -0.66 -21.55
C ASN A 364 3.44 -0.26 -20.12
N PHE A 365 3.69 -1.13 -19.13
CA PHE A 365 3.38 -0.85 -17.72
C PHE A 365 4.21 0.31 -17.17
N LEU A 366 5.52 0.34 -17.45
CA LEU A 366 6.39 1.45 -17.05
C LEU A 366 6.06 2.74 -17.81
N THR A 367 5.72 2.65 -19.10
CA THR A 367 5.32 3.82 -19.91
C THR A 367 4.00 4.41 -19.40
N MET A 368 3.04 3.56 -19.04
CA MET A 368 1.79 3.98 -18.41
C MET A 368 2.06 4.67 -17.07
N THR A 369 2.89 4.05 -16.22
CA THR A 369 3.28 4.60 -14.91
C THR A 369 3.89 6.00 -15.07
N GLN A 370 4.85 6.15 -16.00
CA GLN A 370 5.50 7.43 -16.29
C GLN A 370 4.48 8.49 -16.75
N LYS A 371 3.66 8.17 -17.75
CA LYS A 371 2.72 9.14 -18.33
C LYS A 371 1.63 9.55 -17.36
N ILE A 372 1.13 8.64 -16.51
CA ILE A 372 0.17 9.00 -15.46
C ILE A 372 0.86 9.87 -14.40
N SER A 373 2.05 9.46 -13.95
CA SER A 373 2.85 10.22 -12.99
C SER A 373 3.10 11.68 -13.44
N GLU A 374 3.52 11.87 -14.69
CA GLU A 374 3.75 13.18 -15.29
C GLU A 374 2.45 13.95 -15.52
N GLY A 375 1.40 13.29 -16.02
CA GLY A 375 0.09 13.90 -16.23
C GLY A 375 -0.54 14.42 -14.93
N LEU A 376 -0.48 13.63 -13.85
CA LEU A 376 -0.89 14.07 -12.52
C LEU A 376 0.00 15.18 -11.98
N GLY A 377 1.31 15.12 -12.25
CA GLY A 377 2.25 16.20 -11.95
C GLY A 377 1.79 17.51 -12.56
N GLN A 378 1.52 17.52 -13.86
CA GLN A 378 1.04 18.70 -14.59
C GLN A 378 -0.28 19.24 -14.01
N GLN A 379 -1.24 18.36 -13.72
CA GLN A 379 -2.50 18.75 -13.06
C GLN A 379 -2.24 19.42 -11.69
N ALA A 380 -1.24 18.95 -10.94
CA ALA A 380 -0.88 19.45 -9.62
C ALA A 380 0.11 20.63 -9.64
N GLY A 381 0.58 21.09 -10.81
CA GLY A 381 1.62 22.13 -10.93
C GLY A 381 3.03 21.66 -10.55
N LYS A 382 3.33 20.37 -10.75
CA LYS A 382 4.63 19.72 -10.53
C LYS A 382 5.12 19.07 -11.83
N ASN A 383 6.37 18.63 -11.86
CA ASN A 383 6.88 17.85 -13.00
C ASN A 383 6.26 16.45 -13.07
N TYR A 384 6.08 15.82 -11.91
CA TYR A 384 5.51 14.49 -11.76
C TYR A 384 4.97 14.29 -10.33
N ILE A 385 4.17 13.25 -10.13
CA ILE A 385 3.82 12.67 -8.83
C ILE A 385 4.57 11.34 -8.68
N PRO A 386 5.33 11.10 -7.59
CA PRO A 386 6.08 9.86 -7.43
C PRO A 386 5.18 8.62 -7.56
N ALA A 387 5.73 7.54 -8.10
CA ALA A 387 5.02 6.29 -8.32
C ALA A 387 5.60 5.13 -7.49
N MET A 388 4.75 4.22 -7.04
CA MET A 388 5.16 2.94 -6.45
C MET A 388 4.55 1.81 -7.27
N LEU A 389 5.33 0.75 -7.51
CA LEU A 389 4.78 -0.50 -8.01
C LEU A 389 4.41 -1.38 -6.81
N TRP A 390 3.16 -1.81 -6.76
CA TRP A 390 2.60 -2.58 -5.64
C TRP A 390 2.03 -3.91 -6.16
N GLN A 391 2.02 -4.93 -5.30
CA GLN A 391 1.63 -6.29 -5.67
C GLN A 391 2.36 -6.83 -6.91
N ILE A 392 3.66 -6.58 -7.03
CA ILE A 392 4.44 -7.16 -8.12
C ILE A 392 4.85 -8.58 -7.72
N PRO A 393 4.47 -9.64 -8.45
CA PRO A 393 4.84 -11.01 -8.10
C PRO A 393 6.36 -11.18 -8.05
N ALA A 394 6.84 -11.96 -7.09
CA ALA A 394 8.27 -12.25 -6.92
C ALA A 394 8.71 -13.54 -7.62
N ALA A 395 7.82 -14.26 -8.31
CA ALA A 395 8.19 -15.46 -9.05
C ALA A 395 9.11 -15.09 -10.22
N HIS A 396 10.11 -15.94 -10.48
CA HIS A 396 11.08 -15.75 -11.55
C HIS A 396 10.80 -16.69 -12.73
N ILE A 397 11.68 -16.70 -13.73
CA ILE A 397 11.66 -17.64 -14.87
C ILE A 397 12.60 -18.81 -14.52
N PRO A 398 12.09 -19.97 -14.05
CA PRO A 398 12.94 -21.05 -13.58
C PRO A 398 13.75 -21.72 -14.69
N THR A 399 14.95 -22.18 -14.33
CA THR A 399 15.81 -23.00 -15.19
C THR A 399 15.62 -24.50 -14.93
N GLN A 400 16.01 -25.35 -15.89
CA GLN A 400 15.94 -26.82 -15.75
C GLN A 400 16.77 -27.39 -14.60
N ASN A 401 17.73 -26.63 -14.10
CA ASN A 401 18.64 -27.07 -13.04
C ASN A 401 18.12 -26.75 -11.63
N GLU A 402 16.97 -26.09 -11.53
CA GLU A 402 16.40 -25.69 -10.25
C GLU A 402 15.51 -26.78 -9.64
N PRO A 403 15.47 -26.88 -8.31
CA PRO A 403 14.55 -27.77 -7.63
C PRO A 403 13.09 -27.43 -7.99
N ILE A 404 12.33 -28.45 -8.40
CA ILE A 404 10.91 -28.31 -8.67
C ILE A 404 10.18 -28.01 -7.36
N LEU A 405 9.40 -26.93 -7.35
CA LEU A 405 8.50 -26.57 -6.26
C LEU A 405 7.09 -27.12 -6.50
N GLU A 406 6.38 -27.48 -5.43
CA GLU A 406 5.05 -28.10 -5.52
C GLU A 406 4.03 -27.26 -6.29
N ALA A 407 4.11 -25.94 -6.20
CA ALA A 407 3.12 -25.03 -6.79
C ALA A 407 3.45 -24.57 -8.22
N HIS A 408 4.62 -24.93 -8.77
CA HIS A 408 5.10 -24.55 -10.11
C HIS A 408 4.78 -23.08 -10.45
N GLU A 409 5.26 -22.16 -9.61
CA GLU A 409 5.01 -20.72 -9.75
C GLU A 409 6.06 -20.07 -10.65
N GLU A 410 5.61 -19.16 -11.51
CA GLU A 410 6.45 -18.55 -12.54
C GLU A 410 6.11 -17.09 -12.76
N GLY A 411 7.13 -16.28 -13.01
CA GLY A 411 6.96 -14.86 -13.22
C GLY A 411 8.10 -14.24 -14.02
N SER A 412 7.75 -13.33 -14.92
CA SER A 412 8.73 -12.52 -15.63
C SER A 412 9.21 -11.33 -14.79
N ALA A 413 8.50 -10.94 -13.72
CA ALA A 413 8.68 -9.63 -13.10
C ALA A 413 10.11 -9.39 -12.59
N PRO A 414 10.64 -10.20 -11.67
CA PRO A 414 11.98 -9.97 -11.16
C PRO A 414 13.03 -10.15 -12.24
N VAL A 415 12.84 -11.08 -13.18
CA VAL A 415 13.79 -11.33 -14.28
C VAL A 415 13.80 -10.16 -15.27
N TYR A 416 12.68 -9.49 -15.51
CA TYR A 416 12.64 -8.27 -16.30
C TYR A 416 13.55 -7.21 -15.67
N PHE A 417 13.40 -6.95 -14.37
CA PHE A 417 14.14 -5.89 -13.68
C PHE A 417 15.62 -6.24 -13.40
N PHE A 418 15.91 -7.46 -12.92
CA PHE A 418 17.25 -7.85 -12.46
C PHE A 418 18.02 -8.74 -13.45
N GLY A 419 17.31 -9.35 -14.40
CA GLY A 419 17.86 -10.39 -15.26
C GLY A 419 18.22 -11.67 -14.51
N ASP A 420 18.45 -12.75 -15.26
CA ASP A 420 19.01 -13.98 -14.71
C ASP A 420 20.14 -14.55 -15.58
N PRO A 421 21.41 -14.38 -15.21
CA PRO A 421 22.54 -14.89 -15.99
C PRO A 421 22.59 -16.42 -16.09
N ASN A 422 21.75 -17.15 -15.34
CA ASN A 422 21.61 -18.60 -15.51
C ASN A 422 20.72 -18.96 -16.71
N LEU A 423 19.91 -18.04 -17.24
CA LEU A 423 19.12 -18.26 -18.45
C LEU A 423 19.99 -18.20 -19.70
N GLN A 424 19.60 -18.93 -20.74
CA GLN A 424 20.09 -18.71 -22.09
C GLN A 424 19.26 -17.63 -22.78
N SER A 425 19.86 -16.89 -23.71
CA SER A 425 19.19 -15.79 -24.41
C SER A 425 17.98 -16.25 -25.23
N ASP A 426 17.97 -17.52 -25.67
CA ASP A 426 16.86 -18.15 -26.38
C ASP A 426 15.89 -18.90 -25.44
N LEU A 427 16.13 -18.84 -24.12
CA LEU A 427 15.41 -19.57 -23.09
C LEU A 427 15.40 -21.09 -23.28
N SER A 428 16.35 -21.68 -24.01
CA SER A 428 16.38 -23.13 -24.26
C SER A 428 16.62 -23.99 -23.00
N ASN A 429 17.08 -23.38 -21.91
CA ASN A 429 17.31 -24.02 -20.61
C ASN A 429 16.24 -23.69 -19.55
N ILE A 430 15.14 -23.07 -19.96
CA ILE A 430 13.96 -22.85 -19.12
C ILE A 430 13.40 -24.19 -18.66
N ALA A 431 12.92 -24.27 -17.41
CA ALA A 431 12.38 -25.50 -16.84
C ALA A 431 11.28 -26.10 -17.74
N SER A 432 11.32 -27.43 -17.94
CA SER A 432 10.41 -28.11 -18.87
C SER A 432 8.94 -28.03 -18.44
N TRP A 433 8.69 -27.75 -17.15
CA TRP A 433 7.36 -27.55 -16.61
C TRP A 433 6.81 -26.13 -16.87
N ILE A 434 7.63 -25.10 -17.17
CA ILE A 434 7.14 -23.80 -17.67
C ILE A 434 6.42 -23.92 -19.02
N ASN A 435 6.62 -25.05 -19.68
CA ASN A 435 5.92 -25.42 -20.89
C ASN A 435 4.65 -26.26 -20.62
N VAL A 436 3.99 -26.10 -19.46
CA VAL A 436 2.82 -26.93 -19.08
C VAL A 436 1.51 -26.15 -18.96
N ASP A 437 0.43 -26.88 -19.28
CA ASP A 437 -1.01 -26.56 -19.26
C ASP A 437 -1.56 -25.49 -20.21
N ILE A 438 -0.72 -24.61 -20.78
CA ILE A 438 -1.16 -23.68 -21.85
C ILE A 438 -0.34 -23.92 -23.10
N ALA A 439 -0.86 -24.83 -23.93
CA ALA A 439 -0.32 -25.05 -25.27
C ALA A 439 -0.30 -23.75 -26.09
N ARG A 440 -1.24 -22.83 -25.82
CA ARG A 440 -1.44 -21.57 -26.55
C ARG A 440 -2.10 -20.51 -25.67
N LEU A 441 -1.49 -19.33 -25.56
CA LEU A 441 -2.06 -18.19 -24.85
C LEU A 441 -3.39 -17.73 -25.51
N PRO A 442 -4.38 -17.32 -24.70
CA PRO A 442 -5.67 -16.81 -25.19
C PRO A 442 -5.57 -15.59 -26.13
N ASN A 443 -6.64 -15.33 -26.88
CA ASN A 443 -6.72 -14.21 -27.81
C ASN A 443 -6.48 -12.82 -27.17
N GLY A 444 -6.82 -12.66 -25.88
CA GLY A 444 -6.59 -11.41 -25.14
C GLY A 444 -5.12 -10.99 -25.06
N TYR A 445 -4.18 -11.93 -25.22
CA TYR A 445 -2.73 -11.67 -25.24
C TYR A 445 -2.22 -11.09 -26.57
N SER A 446 -3.09 -10.77 -27.52
CA SER A 446 -2.79 -10.05 -28.76
C SER A 446 -1.58 -10.65 -29.51
N LEU A 447 -0.42 -10.01 -29.49
CA LEU A 447 0.79 -10.49 -30.19
C LEU A 447 1.27 -11.86 -29.69
N CYS A 448 0.94 -12.21 -28.45
CA CYS A 448 1.22 -13.51 -27.87
C CYS A 448 0.09 -14.53 -28.04
N ALA A 449 -1.06 -14.13 -28.61
CA ALA A 449 -2.16 -15.06 -28.87
C ALA A 449 -1.70 -16.25 -29.73
N GLY A 450 -2.08 -17.46 -29.31
CA GLY A 450 -1.71 -18.69 -30.02
C GLY A 450 -0.27 -19.18 -29.81
N LYS A 451 0.58 -18.42 -29.09
CA LYS A 451 1.96 -18.79 -28.76
C LYS A 451 2.02 -19.51 -27.41
N ASN A 452 3.05 -20.34 -27.21
CA ASN A 452 3.39 -20.81 -25.86
C ASN A 452 4.21 -19.75 -25.10
N ALA A 453 4.47 -19.99 -23.81
CA ALA A 453 5.21 -19.08 -22.94
C ALA A 453 6.57 -18.66 -23.51
N ILE A 454 7.38 -19.64 -23.96
CA ILE A 454 8.72 -19.39 -24.54
C ILE A 454 8.63 -18.50 -25.77
N GLN A 455 7.72 -18.81 -26.70
CA GLN A 455 7.50 -18.03 -27.92
C GLN A 455 7.01 -16.61 -27.63
N CYS A 456 6.26 -16.40 -26.55
CA CYS A 456 5.82 -15.08 -26.12
C CYS A 456 6.95 -14.27 -25.47
N LEU A 457 7.72 -14.89 -24.57
CA LEU A 457 8.85 -14.26 -23.86
C LEU A 457 10.01 -13.91 -24.81
N THR A 458 10.21 -14.70 -25.87
CA THR A 458 11.28 -14.48 -26.87
C THR A 458 10.83 -13.65 -28.06
N LEU A 459 9.56 -13.20 -28.10
CA LEU A 459 8.96 -12.57 -29.28
C LEU A 459 9.75 -11.39 -29.85
N ASN A 460 10.35 -10.59 -28.96
CA ASN A 460 11.08 -9.37 -29.32
C ASN A 460 12.60 -9.51 -29.19
N ASN A 461 13.11 -10.74 -29.04
CA ASN A 461 14.53 -11.02 -28.76
C ASN A 461 15.07 -10.31 -27.51
N PHE A 462 14.21 -10.05 -26.53
CA PHE A 462 14.65 -9.51 -25.24
C PHE A 462 15.54 -10.52 -24.52
N ASN A 463 16.72 -10.07 -24.08
CA ASN A 463 17.66 -10.94 -23.37
C ASN A 463 17.30 -11.01 -21.88
N TRP A 464 16.49 -11.98 -21.48
CA TRP A 464 16.17 -12.26 -20.06
C TRP A 464 17.41 -12.64 -19.22
N ALA A 465 18.50 -13.05 -19.86
CA ALA A 465 19.78 -13.36 -19.21
C ALA A 465 20.67 -12.14 -18.96
N HIS A 466 20.12 -10.93 -19.11
CA HIS A 466 20.86 -9.70 -18.85
C HIS A 466 21.35 -9.62 -17.40
N ASN A 467 22.36 -8.80 -17.17
CA ASN A 467 22.96 -8.56 -15.85
C ASN A 467 23.24 -7.07 -15.60
N ASN A 468 22.62 -6.22 -16.41
CA ASN A 468 22.73 -4.76 -16.29
C ASN A 468 21.56 -4.23 -15.44
N SER A 469 21.47 -2.91 -15.28
CA SER A 469 20.41 -2.26 -14.49
C SER A 469 19.48 -1.41 -15.35
N ASP A 470 19.40 -1.67 -16.66
CA ASP A 470 18.68 -0.81 -17.60
C ASP A 470 17.18 -0.78 -17.28
N GLN A 471 16.57 -1.90 -16.90
CA GLN A 471 15.14 -1.98 -16.57
C GLN A 471 14.84 -1.38 -15.19
N LEU A 472 15.76 -1.50 -14.22
CA LEU A 472 15.67 -0.77 -12.95
C LEU A 472 15.78 0.74 -13.19
N LYS A 473 16.67 1.16 -14.08
CA LYS A 473 16.79 2.56 -14.51
C LYS A 473 15.52 3.03 -15.22
N ALA A 474 14.91 2.21 -16.08
CA ALA A 474 13.64 2.53 -16.73
C ALA A 474 12.51 2.74 -15.71
N ALA A 475 12.48 1.97 -14.61
CA ALA A 475 11.54 2.20 -13.52
C ALA A 475 11.78 3.56 -12.84
N VAL A 476 13.04 3.90 -12.54
CA VAL A 476 13.39 5.22 -11.98
C VAL A 476 13.03 6.35 -12.94
N ASP A 477 13.31 6.21 -14.22
CA ASP A 477 12.97 7.19 -15.26
C ASP A 477 11.44 7.33 -15.43
N ALA A 478 10.67 6.30 -15.04
CA ALA A 478 9.21 6.32 -14.92
C ALA A 478 8.70 6.87 -13.57
N HIS A 479 9.57 7.52 -12.80
CA HIS A 479 9.29 8.13 -11.48
C HIS A 479 8.92 7.12 -10.39
N VAL A 480 9.28 5.84 -10.58
CA VAL A 480 9.09 4.79 -9.57
C VAL A 480 10.13 4.93 -8.46
N PHE A 481 9.68 5.11 -7.22
CA PHE A 481 10.56 5.17 -6.06
C PHE A 481 10.63 3.85 -5.28
N SER A 482 9.69 2.92 -5.48
CA SER A 482 9.64 1.64 -4.79
C SER A 482 8.94 0.55 -5.60
N ILE A 483 9.39 -0.70 -5.44
CA ILE A 483 8.71 -1.91 -5.92
C ILE A 483 8.40 -2.80 -4.70
N LEU A 484 7.12 -3.09 -4.47
CA LEU A 484 6.64 -3.97 -3.40
C LEU A 484 6.28 -5.34 -3.97
N TRP A 485 7.03 -6.34 -3.53
CA TRP A 485 7.02 -7.68 -4.06
C TRP A 485 6.05 -8.61 -3.30
N GLY A 486 5.35 -9.45 -4.07
CA GLY A 486 4.35 -10.39 -3.59
C GLY A 486 2.97 -9.77 -3.42
N ALA A 487 1.99 -10.63 -3.19
CA ALA A 487 0.59 -10.30 -2.98
C ALA A 487 -0.09 -11.44 -2.22
N GLY A 488 -1.31 -11.22 -1.72
CA GLY A 488 -2.04 -12.25 -1.00
C GLY A 488 -2.53 -13.37 -1.92
N ALA A 489 -2.36 -14.62 -1.48
CA ALA A 489 -2.99 -15.85 -1.96
C ALA A 489 -2.60 -16.38 -3.36
N PHE A 490 -2.03 -15.56 -4.24
CA PHE A 490 -1.80 -15.92 -5.65
C PHE A 490 -0.39 -15.62 -6.17
N ALA A 491 0.52 -15.19 -5.31
CA ALA A 491 1.84 -14.75 -5.74
C ALA A 491 2.94 -15.20 -4.80
N THR A 492 4.13 -15.26 -5.38
CA THR A 492 5.39 -15.44 -4.69
C THR A 492 5.82 -14.12 -4.05
N GLY A 493 6.43 -14.17 -2.85
CA GLY A 493 7.03 -13.02 -2.16
C GLY A 493 8.56 -13.08 -2.17
N VAL A 494 9.24 -12.08 -1.59
CA VAL A 494 10.73 -12.16 -1.42
C VAL A 494 11.12 -13.37 -0.58
N TRP A 495 10.26 -13.72 0.37
CA TRP A 495 10.28 -14.97 1.11
C TRP A 495 8.86 -15.54 1.17
N GLU A 496 8.78 -16.82 1.54
CA GLU A 496 7.50 -17.47 1.81
C GLU A 496 6.89 -16.90 3.10
N VAL A 497 5.68 -16.38 2.98
CA VAL A 497 4.83 -15.97 4.08
C VAL A 497 3.80 -17.09 4.26
N PRO A 498 3.86 -17.86 5.37
CA PRO A 498 3.01 -19.04 5.53
C PRO A 498 1.52 -18.74 5.32
N GLY A 499 0.91 -19.46 4.39
CA GLY A 499 -0.50 -19.31 4.03
C GLY A 499 -0.84 -18.03 3.25
N THR A 500 0.15 -17.29 2.75
CA THR A 500 -0.07 -16.02 2.05
C THR A 500 0.68 -15.94 0.72
N THR A 501 1.95 -16.34 0.68
CA THR A 501 2.72 -16.38 -0.57
C THR A 501 3.26 -17.77 -0.85
N PHE A 502 3.63 -17.99 -2.10
CA PHE A 502 4.35 -19.20 -2.51
C PHE A 502 5.87 -19.07 -2.31
N PRO A 503 6.58 -20.19 -2.12
CA PRO A 503 8.03 -20.20 -2.05
C PRO A 503 8.68 -20.00 -3.43
N ASP A 504 9.91 -19.48 -3.44
CA ASP A 504 10.74 -19.25 -4.64
C ASP A 504 12.15 -19.86 -4.51
N ASN A 505 12.35 -20.85 -3.64
CA ASN A 505 13.67 -21.37 -3.25
C ASN A 505 14.69 -20.29 -2.80
N GLY A 506 14.19 -19.12 -2.38
CA GLY A 506 14.98 -17.96 -2.00
C GLY A 506 15.70 -17.27 -3.16
N TRP A 507 15.28 -17.48 -4.42
CA TRP A 507 15.87 -16.81 -5.58
C TRP A 507 15.75 -15.29 -5.44
N MET A 508 14.55 -14.77 -5.14
CA MET A 508 14.34 -13.33 -5.01
C MET A 508 15.15 -12.71 -3.85
N ALA A 509 15.18 -13.35 -2.68
CA ALA A 509 16.00 -12.91 -1.56
C ALA A 509 17.50 -12.80 -1.91
N LYS A 510 18.04 -13.77 -2.66
CA LYS A 510 19.43 -13.75 -3.13
C LYS A 510 19.67 -12.59 -4.11
N LYS A 511 18.74 -12.34 -5.03
CA LYS A 511 18.81 -11.22 -5.98
C LYS A 511 18.85 -9.87 -5.25
N LEU A 512 17.98 -9.68 -4.26
CA LEU A 512 18.01 -8.46 -3.45
C LEU A 512 19.32 -8.29 -2.69
N GLY A 513 19.91 -9.38 -2.18
CA GLY A 513 21.24 -9.36 -1.57
C GLY A 513 22.35 -8.86 -2.51
N ILE A 514 22.21 -9.07 -3.83
CA ILE A 514 23.12 -8.52 -4.85
C ILE A 514 22.77 -7.05 -5.12
N TYR A 515 21.49 -6.75 -5.34
CA TYR A 515 20.99 -5.39 -5.61
C TYR A 515 21.47 -4.37 -4.58
N TYR A 516 21.35 -4.69 -3.29
CA TYR A 516 21.69 -3.78 -2.20
C TYR A 516 23.18 -3.45 -2.07
N LYS A 517 24.07 -4.13 -2.81
CA LYS A 517 25.49 -3.74 -2.91
C LYS A 517 25.69 -2.49 -3.77
N LYS A 518 24.80 -2.25 -4.74
CA LYS A 518 24.81 -1.10 -5.64
C LYS A 518 23.37 -0.79 -6.11
N PRO A 519 22.53 -0.22 -5.24
CA PRO A 519 21.13 0.06 -5.59
C PRO A 519 21.02 1.13 -6.68
N GLN A 520 19.91 1.12 -7.42
CA GLN A 520 19.64 2.08 -8.48
C GLN A 520 19.21 3.42 -7.88
N SER A 521 20.04 4.44 -8.02
CA SER A 521 19.74 5.80 -7.53
C SER A 521 18.81 6.58 -8.48
N PHE A 522 18.15 7.60 -7.92
CA PHE A 522 17.27 8.54 -8.63
C PHE A 522 18.02 9.60 -9.45
#